data_AF-A0A443I1C0-F1
#
_entry.id   AF-A0A443I1C0-F1
#
_cell.length_a   1.000
_cell.length_b   1.000
_cell.length_c   1.000
_cell.angle_alpha   90.00
_cell.angle_beta   90.00
_cell.angle_gamma   90.00
#
_symmetry.space_group_name_H-M   'P 1'
#
loop_
_entity.id
_entity.type
_entity.pdbx_description
1 polymer ?
#
loop_
_entity_poly.entity_id
_entity_poly.type
_entity_poly.pdbx_seq_one_letter_code
_entity_poly.pdbx_strand_id
1 'polypeptide(L)'
;MRLCLPVPAAHSLIRRSHPPSQVSFRRALRFSGNMAGNGDSGSGANAGGPSEDQKQRRSSSIHPKKLIFAPGDIQVPAGSPEPVIQATETADPSATFSKTAISRLTEEIPRSYTSTPTSVMESHIVSHPARAHQFVSNPPLTISQLHPTNPLRQFNAWFHDPRLPPSSAPETCTLATASMPSGRVSARVLYLKELDERGWVVYSNWGSRQGKGKQVFGANGPGEGWTSPEEAYHNLGLDESDTGAAEEQDISAELGNKWAALTFLWPAVERQVRIEGLVEPLSREESELYWRTRERGSQIGGWASHQSKVLWSAEPGTLPPRRKSNAKLLAEDETNSPSADLKEDINKTDIDDGRGLLEQRVKEMEARFADTEEIPLPPFWGGVRIVPESVEFWQGRRSRLHDRFRYVRVAPRTDENGEDVFTWRIERLSP
;
A
#
# COMPACT_ATOMS: atom_id res chain seq x y z
N MET A 1 45.26 37.99 40.25
CA MET A 1 43.92 38.60 40.12
C MET A 1 43.21 38.04 38.89
N ARG A 2 42.38 37.00 39.08
CA ARG A 2 41.23 36.66 38.25
C ARG A 2 40.21 36.05 39.21
N LEU A 3 39.10 36.74 39.42
CA LEU A 3 38.03 36.33 40.34
C LEU A 3 37.25 35.17 39.73
N CYS A 4 37.16 34.06 40.46
CA CYS A 4 36.14 33.04 40.29
C CYS A 4 34.88 33.47 41.05
N LEU A 5 33.73 33.51 40.37
CA LEU A 5 32.41 33.63 40.99
C LEU A 5 31.73 32.25 41.01
N PRO A 6 31.03 31.86 42.10
CA PRO A 6 30.36 30.57 42.20
C PRO A 6 28.95 30.58 41.60
N VAL A 7 28.56 29.45 41.02
CA VAL A 7 27.21 29.16 40.50
C VAL A 7 26.31 28.72 41.67
N PRO A 8 25.09 29.28 41.85
CA PRO A 8 24.17 28.82 42.88
C PRO A 8 23.33 27.63 42.41
N ALA A 9 23.15 26.66 43.31
CA ALA A 9 22.32 25.48 43.14
C ALA A 9 20.83 25.82 43.06
N ALA A 10 20.12 25.30 42.04
CA ALA A 10 18.68 25.40 41.93
C ALA A 10 17.99 24.20 42.60
N HIS A 11 17.16 24.49 43.60
CA HIS A 11 16.30 23.55 44.31
C HIS A 11 15.25 22.91 43.39
N SER A 12 15.12 21.59 43.46
CA SER A 12 14.06 20.80 42.83
C SER A 12 12.72 20.99 43.55
N LEU A 13 11.75 21.65 42.92
CA LEU A 13 10.35 21.63 43.33
C LEU A 13 9.60 20.54 42.54
N ILE A 14 9.41 19.39 43.19
CA ILE A 14 8.54 18.31 42.71
C ILE A 14 7.08 18.74 42.91
N ARG A 15 6.39 19.13 41.83
CA ARG A 15 4.92 19.20 41.81
C ARG A 15 4.37 17.82 41.45
N ARG A 16 3.73 17.17 42.43
CA ARG A 16 2.91 15.97 42.23
C ARG A 16 1.60 16.36 41.52
N SER A 17 1.39 15.92 40.28
CA SER A 17 0.08 15.91 39.63
C SER A 17 -0.53 14.50 39.73
N HIS A 18 -1.79 14.45 40.15
CA HIS A 18 -2.57 13.23 40.41
C HIS A 18 -2.89 12.43 39.13
N PRO A 19 -3.07 11.10 39.21
CA PRO A 19 -3.55 10.28 38.09
C PRO A 19 -5.07 10.43 37.89
N PRO A 20 -5.58 10.27 36.66
CA PRO A 20 -7.02 10.24 36.42
C PRO A 20 -7.63 8.93 36.97
N SER A 21 -8.75 9.10 37.66
CA SER A 21 -9.60 8.08 38.26
C SER A 21 -10.11 7.05 37.24
N GLN A 22 -9.92 5.77 37.56
CA GLN A 22 -10.72 4.69 37.01
C GLN A 22 -12.19 4.89 37.39
N VAL A 23 -13.09 4.86 36.40
CA VAL A 23 -14.53 4.64 36.64
C VAL A 23 -14.91 3.35 35.94
N SER A 24 -15.25 2.36 36.77
CA SER A 24 -15.65 1.00 36.40
C SER A 24 -16.91 0.97 35.54
N PHE A 25 -16.86 0.27 34.40
CA PHE A 25 -18.08 -0.21 33.74
C PHE A 25 -18.63 -1.41 34.51
N ARG A 26 -19.65 -1.19 35.35
CA ARG A 26 -20.46 -2.27 35.91
C ARG A 26 -21.39 -2.83 34.82
N ARG A 27 -21.12 -4.06 34.40
CA ARG A 27 -22.01 -4.88 33.56
C ARG A 27 -23.23 -5.29 34.40
N ALA A 28 -24.39 -4.70 34.13
CA ALA A 28 -25.65 -5.13 34.74
C ALA A 28 -26.14 -6.40 34.03
N LEU A 29 -25.85 -7.55 34.62
CA LEU A 29 -26.58 -8.80 34.35
C LEU A 29 -27.95 -8.68 35.01
N ARG A 30 -29.02 -8.56 34.21
CA ARG A 30 -30.38 -8.85 34.67
C ARG A 30 -30.62 -10.34 34.48
N PHE A 31 -30.51 -11.08 35.58
CA PHE A 31 -31.20 -12.35 35.76
C PHE A 31 -32.65 -12.04 36.13
N SER A 32 -33.60 -12.49 35.34
CA SER A 32 -34.99 -12.68 35.76
C SER A 32 -35.29 -14.16 35.63
N GLY A 33 -35.18 -14.88 36.74
CA GLY A 33 -35.86 -16.16 36.91
C GLY A 33 -37.29 -15.88 37.36
N ASN A 34 -38.26 -16.60 36.81
CA ASN A 34 -39.39 -17.01 37.63
C ASN A 34 -39.91 -18.39 37.22
N MET A 35 -40.28 -19.13 38.26
CA MET A 35 -40.63 -20.54 38.27
C MET A 35 -42.01 -20.86 37.66
N ALA A 36 -42.16 -22.16 37.40
CA ALA A 36 -43.29 -22.90 36.86
C ALA A 36 -44.66 -22.69 37.54
N GLY A 37 -45.71 -22.92 36.74
CA GLY A 37 -47.07 -23.24 37.19
C GLY A 37 -47.86 -23.89 36.05
N ASN A 38 -48.26 -25.15 36.24
CA ASN A 38 -49.06 -25.98 35.34
C ASN A 38 -50.50 -25.45 35.15
N GLY A 39 -51.09 -25.70 33.96
CA GLY A 39 -52.52 -25.57 33.70
C GLY A 39 -52.89 -26.07 32.30
N ASP A 40 -53.81 -27.02 32.25
CA ASP A 40 -54.20 -27.90 31.15
C ASP A 40 -55.21 -27.29 30.15
N SER A 41 -55.41 -28.00 29.03
CA SER A 41 -56.54 -28.02 28.08
C SER A 41 -56.51 -27.15 26.79
N GLY A 42 -56.67 -27.83 25.65
CA GLY A 42 -57.69 -27.42 24.67
C GLY A 42 -57.26 -27.09 23.23
N SER A 43 -57.48 -28.05 22.33
CA SER A 43 -57.85 -27.89 20.89
C SER A 43 -56.81 -27.37 19.89
N GLY A 44 -56.75 -28.06 18.75
CA GLY A 44 -55.75 -27.89 17.70
C GLY A 44 -56.11 -26.92 16.60
N ALA A 45 -55.10 -26.60 15.79
CA ALA A 45 -55.23 -26.27 14.38
C ALA A 45 -53.87 -26.41 13.71
N ASN A 46 -53.89 -27.14 12.61
CA ASN A 46 -52.78 -27.47 11.73
C ASN A 46 -52.39 -26.23 10.91
N ALA A 47 -51.12 -25.82 10.90
CA ALA A 47 -50.57 -24.90 9.90
C ALA A 47 -49.07 -25.19 9.69
N GLY A 48 -48.72 -25.49 8.44
CA GLY A 48 -47.50 -26.18 8.05
C GLY A 48 -46.19 -25.48 8.42
N GLY A 49 -45.21 -26.31 8.78
CA GLY A 49 -43.82 -25.91 8.85
C GLY A 49 -43.30 -25.50 7.46
N PRO A 50 -42.36 -24.56 7.37
CA PRO A 50 -41.84 -24.11 6.09
C PRO A 50 -41.05 -25.24 5.42
N SER A 51 -41.29 -25.42 4.11
CA SER A 51 -40.59 -26.39 3.26
C SER A 51 -39.10 -26.08 3.17
N GLU A 52 -38.28 -27.12 2.88
CA GLU A 52 -36.82 -27.02 2.71
C GLU A 52 -36.38 -25.93 1.69
N ASP A 53 -37.25 -25.56 0.75
CA ASP A 53 -37.04 -24.46 -0.21
C ASP A 53 -36.92 -23.07 0.46
N GLN A 54 -37.47 -22.86 1.65
CA GLN A 54 -37.32 -21.59 2.38
C GLN A 54 -36.03 -21.50 3.20
N LYS A 55 -35.36 -22.63 3.50
CA LYS A 55 -34.02 -22.63 4.11
C LYS A 55 -32.92 -22.38 3.08
N GLN A 56 -33.09 -22.83 1.84
CA GLN A 56 -32.12 -22.60 0.75
C GLN A 56 -32.10 -21.15 0.23
N ARG A 57 -33.16 -20.35 0.47
CA ARG A 57 -33.18 -18.92 0.11
C ARG A 57 -32.53 -17.97 1.13
N ARG A 58 -32.05 -18.48 2.28
CA ARG A 58 -31.40 -17.66 3.33
C ARG A 58 -29.88 -17.83 3.42
N SER A 59 -29.25 -18.55 2.50
CA SER A 59 -27.77 -18.65 2.43
C SER A 59 -27.20 -18.35 1.04
N SER A 60 -27.84 -17.46 0.27
CA SER A 60 -27.09 -16.79 -0.80
C SER A 60 -26.18 -15.77 -0.10
N SER A 61 -24.91 -16.11 0.09
CA SER A 61 -23.88 -15.13 0.40
C SER A 61 -23.91 -14.09 -0.72
N ILE A 62 -24.56 -12.97 -0.47
CA ILE A 62 -24.59 -11.83 -1.38
C ILE A 62 -23.13 -11.40 -1.49
N HIS A 63 -22.48 -11.81 -2.56
CA HIS A 63 -21.14 -11.34 -2.86
C HIS A 63 -21.28 -9.82 -3.03
N PRO A 64 -20.47 -9.02 -2.33
CA PRO A 64 -20.55 -7.57 -2.44
C PRO A 64 -20.46 -7.21 -3.92
N LYS A 65 -21.32 -6.30 -4.39
CA LYS A 65 -21.33 -5.90 -5.80
C LYS A 65 -19.99 -5.27 -6.13
N LYS A 66 -19.10 -6.05 -6.73
CA LYS A 66 -17.74 -5.62 -7.06
C LYS A 66 -17.82 -4.45 -8.05
N LEU A 67 -17.21 -3.32 -7.71
CA LEU A 67 -16.74 -2.38 -8.73
C LEU A 67 -15.41 -2.99 -9.20
N ILE A 68 -15.49 -4.03 -10.05
CA ILE A 68 -14.31 -4.81 -10.45
C ILE A 68 -13.34 -3.86 -11.17
N PHE A 69 -12.10 -3.89 -10.70
CA PHE A 69 -10.94 -3.23 -11.29
C PHE A 69 -9.94 -4.32 -11.69
N ALA A 70 -10.24 -5.14 -12.69
CA ALA A 70 -9.19 -5.98 -13.23
C ALA A 70 -8.16 -5.05 -13.93
N PRO A 71 -6.85 -5.34 -13.86
CA PRO A 71 -5.84 -4.64 -14.67
C PRO A 71 -6.11 -4.64 -16.18
N GLY A 72 -7.10 -5.39 -16.67
CA GLY A 72 -7.62 -5.36 -18.05
C GLY A 72 -8.87 -4.49 -18.28
N ASP A 73 -9.46 -3.89 -17.25
CA ASP A 73 -10.63 -2.99 -17.37
C ASP A 73 -10.24 -1.55 -17.74
N ILE A 74 -8.93 -1.27 -17.78
CA ILE A 74 -8.40 -0.04 -18.37
C ILE A 74 -8.56 -0.17 -19.89
N GLN A 75 -9.61 0.45 -20.44
CA GLN A 75 -9.78 0.53 -21.88
C GLN A 75 -8.58 1.26 -22.50
N VAL A 76 -7.77 0.52 -23.25
CA VAL A 76 -6.83 1.13 -24.19
C VAL A 76 -7.69 1.83 -25.25
N PRO A 77 -7.50 3.13 -25.53
CA PRO A 77 -8.25 3.82 -26.57
C PRO A 77 -8.12 3.05 -27.89
N ALA A 78 -9.24 2.64 -28.46
CA ALA A 78 -9.29 2.01 -29.77
C ALA A 78 -8.65 2.97 -30.79
N GLY A 79 -7.48 2.58 -31.33
CA GLY A 79 -6.69 3.41 -32.26
C GLY A 79 -5.30 3.79 -31.77
N SER A 80 -4.83 3.28 -30.63
CA SER A 80 -3.40 3.35 -30.26
C SER A 80 -2.59 2.49 -31.22
N PRO A 81 -1.72 3.02 -32.10
CA PRO A 81 -0.86 2.16 -32.90
C PRO A 81 0.10 1.42 -31.96
N GLU A 82 0.29 0.11 -32.18
CA GLU A 82 1.40 -0.63 -31.60
C GLU A 82 2.70 0.16 -31.82
N PRO A 83 3.63 0.21 -30.85
CA PRO A 83 4.88 0.92 -31.03
C PRO A 83 5.73 0.17 -32.06
N VAL A 84 5.55 0.52 -33.33
CA VAL A 84 6.50 0.21 -34.39
C VAL A 84 7.74 1.04 -34.08
N ILE A 85 8.81 0.37 -33.67
CA ILE A 85 10.15 0.96 -33.57
C ILE A 85 10.59 1.29 -35.01
N GLN A 86 10.26 2.48 -35.49
CA GLN A 86 10.86 3.08 -36.66
C GLN A 86 11.95 4.03 -36.20
N ALA A 87 13.19 3.68 -36.56
CA ALA A 87 14.36 4.54 -36.41
C ALA A 87 14.11 5.85 -37.15
N THR A 88 14.02 6.96 -36.42
CA THR A 88 13.99 8.29 -37.02
C THR A 88 15.40 8.75 -37.33
N GLU A 89 15.53 9.29 -38.54
CA GLU A 89 16.74 9.76 -39.18
C GLU A 89 17.42 10.90 -38.41
N THR A 90 18.74 10.94 -38.64
CA THR A 90 19.77 11.81 -38.10
C THR A 90 19.44 13.31 -38.15
N ALA A 91 19.53 13.98 -37.00
CA ALA A 91 19.65 15.43 -36.91
C ALA A 91 21.13 15.86 -36.96
N ASP A 92 21.39 16.90 -37.74
CA ASP A 92 22.66 17.53 -38.12
C ASP A 92 23.55 17.95 -36.92
N PRO A 93 24.85 17.57 -36.86
CA PRO A 93 25.71 17.79 -35.69
C PRO A 93 26.48 19.13 -35.67
N SER A 94 25.98 20.20 -36.30
CA SER A 94 26.72 21.47 -36.40
C SER A 94 26.18 22.63 -35.55
N ALA A 95 25.83 22.40 -34.28
CA ALA A 95 25.52 23.48 -33.33
C ALA A 95 26.39 23.39 -32.07
N THR A 96 27.62 23.88 -32.18
CA THR A 96 28.57 24.01 -31.07
C THR A 96 28.10 25.07 -30.08
N PHE A 97 27.36 24.68 -29.04
CA PHE A 97 27.08 25.57 -27.91
C PHE A 97 28.33 25.72 -27.04
N SER A 98 29.01 26.87 -27.18
CA SER A 98 30.16 27.22 -26.36
C SER A 98 29.79 27.31 -24.87
N LYS A 99 30.46 26.51 -24.03
CA LYS A 99 30.39 26.54 -22.56
C LYS A 99 30.69 27.91 -21.95
N THR A 100 31.20 28.87 -22.72
CA THR A 100 31.53 30.23 -22.26
C THR A 100 30.31 31.17 -22.20
N ALA A 101 29.18 30.83 -22.83
CA ALA A 101 27.97 31.66 -22.78
C ALA A 101 27.18 31.51 -21.46
N ILE A 102 27.34 30.39 -20.74
CA ILE A 102 26.56 30.09 -19.53
C ILE A 102 27.07 30.88 -18.30
N SER A 103 28.35 31.27 -18.28
CA SER A 103 28.93 31.98 -17.12
C SER A 103 28.75 33.50 -17.13
N ARG A 104 28.31 34.10 -18.26
CA ARG A 104 28.15 35.57 -18.37
C ARG A 104 26.75 36.08 -17.99
N LEU A 105 25.74 35.22 -17.91
CA LEU A 105 24.39 35.63 -17.48
C LEU A 105 24.24 35.74 -15.96
N THR A 106 25.24 35.30 -15.20
CA THR A 106 25.25 35.33 -13.73
C THR A 106 25.87 36.59 -13.12
N GLU A 107 26.55 37.45 -13.90
CA GLU A 107 27.24 38.65 -13.37
C GLU A 107 26.58 39.99 -13.72
N GLU A 108 25.54 40.02 -14.56
CA GLU A 108 24.79 41.24 -14.88
C GLU A 108 23.32 41.15 -14.45
N ILE A 109 23.06 41.00 -13.15
CA ILE A 109 21.79 41.46 -12.57
C ILE A 109 22.08 42.78 -11.84
N PRO A 110 22.01 43.95 -12.52
CA PRO A 110 21.85 45.20 -11.81
C PRO A 110 20.56 45.11 -10.99
N ARG A 111 20.70 45.33 -9.68
CA ARG A 111 19.58 45.57 -8.76
C ARG A 111 18.91 46.91 -9.09
N SER A 112 18.20 46.99 -10.21
CA SER A 112 17.23 48.03 -10.49
C SER A 112 16.50 47.68 -11.77
N TYR A 113 15.19 47.43 -11.66
CA TYR A 113 14.12 48.08 -12.42
C TYR A 113 12.85 47.26 -12.19
N THR A 114 11.92 47.91 -11.52
CA THR A 114 10.50 47.55 -11.41
C THR A 114 9.92 47.25 -12.79
N SER A 115 9.98 45.99 -13.18
CA SER A 115 9.28 45.46 -14.35
C SER A 115 8.63 44.17 -13.90
N THR A 116 7.30 44.11 -13.97
CA THR A 116 6.56 42.85 -13.80
C THR A 116 7.15 41.83 -14.78
N PRO A 117 7.54 40.63 -14.33
CA PRO A 117 8.09 39.63 -15.23
C PRO A 117 7.07 39.31 -16.33
N THR A 118 7.50 39.35 -17.59
CA THR A 118 6.73 38.89 -18.74
C THR A 118 6.33 37.42 -18.55
N SER A 119 5.18 37.00 -19.08
CA SER A 119 4.66 35.62 -18.94
C SER A 119 5.68 34.53 -19.30
N VAL A 120 6.56 34.78 -20.28
CA VAL A 120 7.64 33.86 -20.69
C VAL A 120 8.78 33.82 -19.66
N MET A 121 9.15 34.96 -19.06
CA MET A 121 10.15 34.97 -17.97
C MET A 121 9.58 34.29 -16.72
N GLU A 122 8.28 34.49 -16.45
CA GLU A 122 7.60 33.81 -15.36
C GLU A 122 7.59 32.28 -15.57
N SER A 123 7.32 31.79 -16.78
CA SER A 123 7.36 30.35 -17.08
C SER A 123 8.76 29.76 -16.92
N HIS A 124 9.81 30.43 -17.40
CA HIS A 124 11.20 30.00 -17.24
C HIS A 124 11.69 30.05 -15.78
N ILE A 125 11.23 31.02 -14.99
CA ILE A 125 11.53 31.15 -13.56
C ILE A 125 10.76 30.09 -12.73
N VAL A 126 9.57 29.70 -13.16
CA VAL A 126 8.74 28.66 -12.51
C VAL A 126 9.26 27.25 -12.82
N SER A 127 9.77 27.01 -14.03
CA SER A 127 10.27 25.70 -14.46
C SER A 127 11.71 25.41 -14.03
N HIS A 128 12.34 26.27 -13.24
CA HIS A 128 13.74 26.10 -12.85
C HIS A 128 13.90 24.93 -11.87
N PRO A 129 14.82 23.97 -12.11
CA PRO A 129 14.94 22.74 -11.32
C PRO A 129 15.31 22.96 -9.85
N ALA A 130 15.86 24.13 -9.49
CA ALA A 130 16.13 24.50 -8.10
C ALA A 130 14.90 25.04 -7.34
N ARG A 131 13.72 25.17 -7.97
CA ARG A 131 12.48 25.60 -7.30
C ARG A 131 11.58 24.42 -7.00
N ALA A 132 10.86 24.53 -5.88
CA ALA A 132 9.85 23.56 -5.49
C ALA A 132 8.72 23.51 -6.53
N HIS A 133 8.30 22.29 -6.89
CA HIS A 133 7.22 22.01 -7.83
C HIS A 133 6.00 22.91 -7.58
N GLN A 134 5.50 23.55 -8.65
CA GLN A 134 4.34 24.44 -8.60
C GLN A 134 3.11 23.72 -9.14
N PHE A 135 2.02 23.77 -8.36
CA PHE A 135 0.74 23.20 -8.73
C PHE A 135 -0.02 24.15 -9.65
N VAL A 136 -0.27 23.75 -10.88
CA VAL A 136 -0.86 24.60 -11.92
C VAL A 136 -2.01 23.93 -12.66
N SER A 137 -2.24 22.64 -12.41
CA SER A 137 -3.04 21.80 -13.30
C SER A 137 -4.54 21.82 -12.99
N ASN A 138 -4.95 22.20 -11.78
CA ASN A 138 -6.34 22.05 -11.35
C ASN A 138 -7.07 23.36 -11.03
N PRO A 139 -8.38 23.48 -11.34
CA PRO A 139 -9.27 24.51 -10.79
C PRO A 139 -9.55 24.27 -9.28
N PRO A 140 -10.21 25.20 -8.57
CA PRO A 140 -10.59 24.97 -7.17
C PRO A 140 -11.52 23.75 -7.02
N LEU A 141 -11.24 22.90 -6.04
CA LEU A 141 -12.15 21.81 -5.66
C LEU A 141 -13.16 22.33 -4.63
N THR A 142 -14.44 22.30 -4.98
CA THR A 142 -15.55 22.74 -4.12
C THR A 142 -16.35 21.56 -3.59
N ILE A 143 -17.08 21.77 -2.49
CA ILE A 143 -17.92 20.73 -1.88
C ILE A 143 -18.96 20.16 -2.86
N SER A 144 -19.48 20.98 -3.78
CA SER A 144 -20.44 20.56 -4.81
C SER A 144 -19.86 19.62 -5.87
N GLN A 145 -18.53 19.57 -6.02
CA GLN A 145 -17.84 18.66 -6.94
C GLN A 145 -17.55 17.31 -6.30
N LEU A 146 -17.82 17.16 -4.99
CA LEU A 146 -17.59 15.92 -4.26
C LEU A 146 -18.86 15.06 -4.23
N HIS A 147 -18.67 13.74 -4.25
CA HIS A 147 -19.76 12.80 -4.07
C HIS A 147 -20.36 13.00 -2.67
N PRO A 148 -21.66 13.31 -2.53
CA PRO A 148 -22.20 13.86 -1.29
C PRO A 148 -22.24 12.86 -0.12
N THR A 149 -22.25 11.55 -0.42
CA THR A 149 -22.54 10.52 0.60
C THR A 149 -21.59 9.32 0.61
N ASN A 150 -20.65 9.23 -0.33
CA ASN A 150 -19.89 8.00 -0.55
C ASN A 150 -18.47 8.29 -1.06
N PRO A 151 -17.44 8.13 -0.22
CA PRO A 151 -16.05 8.38 -0.64
C PRO A 151 -15.51 7.34 -1.62
N LEU A 152 -16.05 6.11 -1.65
CA LEU A 152 -15.61 5.10 -2.61
C LEU A 152 -16.03 5.48 -4.02
N ARG A 153 -17.24 6.03 -4.19
CA ARG A 153 -17.69 6.61 -5.47
C ARG A 153 -16.85 7.83 -5.86
N GLN A 154 -16.48 8.68 -4.90
CA GLN A 154 -15.58 9.81 -5.16
C GLN A 154 -14.19 9.35 -5.62
N PHE A 155 -13.63 8.33 -4.95
CA PHE A 155 -12.36 7.73 -5.33
C PHE A 155 -12.43 7.14 -6.73
N ASN A 156 -13.46 6.34 -7.01
CA ASN A 156 -13.69 5.74 -8.32
C ASN A 156 -13.72 6.79 -9.45
N ALA A 157 -14.37 7.93 -9.21
CA ALA A 157 -14.42 9.03 -10.18
C ALA A 157 -13.04 9.67 -10.42
N TRP A 158 -12.22 9.83 -9.38
CA TRP A 158 -10.86 10.34 -9.55
C TRP A 158 -9.88 9.32 -10.14
N PHE A 159 -10.08 8.04 -9.84
CA PHE A 159 -9.26 6.95 -10.36
C PHE A 159 -9.41 6.80 -11.88
N HIS A 160 -10.61 7.08 -12.41
CA HIS A 160 -10.91 7.11 -13.85
C HIS A 160 -10.73 8.49 -14.49
N ASP A 161 -9.99 9.41 -13.85
CA ASP A 161 -9.70 10.71 -14.47
C ASP A 161 -8.89 10.48 -15.77
N PRO A 162 -9.35 10.94 -16.94
CA PRO A 162 -8.70 10.66 -18.22
C PRO A 162 -7.29 11.25 -18.34
N ARG A 163 -6.91 12.14 -17.41
CA ARG A 163 -5.55 12.70 -17.31
C ARG A 163 -4.58 11.77 -16.59
N LEU A 164 -5.05 10.63 -16.05
CA LEU A 164 -4.22 9.57 -15.49
C LEU A 164 -3.91 8.53 -16.58
N PRO A 165 -2.74 8.58 -17.23
CA PRO A 165 -2.40 7.58 -18.23
C PRO A 165 -2.19 6.22 -17.55
N PRO A 166 -2.60 5.10 -18.16
CA PRO A 166 -2.37 3.76 -17.63
C PRO A 166 -0.90 3.46 -17.35
N SER A 167 0.01 4.02 -18.16
CA SER A 167 1.46 3.91 -17.98
C SER A 167 1.98 4.53 -16.70
N SER A 168 1.18 5.33 -15.98
CA SER A 168 1.52 5.88 -14.67
C SER A 168 1.22 4.93 -13.51
N ALA A 169 0.62 3.76 -13.78
CA ALA A 169 0.18 2.78 -12.78
C ALA A 169 -0.64 3.44 -11.64
N PRO A 170 -1.80 4.07 -11.94
CA PRO A 170 -2.58 4.83 -10.97
C PRO A 170 -3.05 4.00 -9.75
N GLU A 171 -3.09 2.68 -9.86
CA GLU A 171 -3.34 1.71 -8.78
C GLU A 171 -2.22 1.63 -7.73
N THR A 172 -1.05 2.21 -8.01
CA THR A 172 0.10 2.23 -7.09
C THR A 172 -0.26 3.00 -5.82
N CYS A 173 -0.08 2.35 -4.68
CA CYS A 173 -0.36 2.93 -3.38
C CYS A 173 0.72 2.60 -2.36
N THR A 174 0.91 3.47 -1.38
CA THR A 174 1.75 3.19 -0.22
C THR A 174 0.88 2.66 0.91
N LEU A 175 1.16 1.46 1.39
CA LEU A 175 0.57 0.86 2.59
C LEU A 175 1.44 1.11 3.81
N ALA A 176 0.91 1.83 4.79
CA ALA A 176 1.51 1.99 6.11
C ALA A 176 0.82 1.09 7.16
N THR A 177 1.62 0.42 7.98
CA THR A 177 1.19 -0.45 9.10
C THR A 177 2.13 -0.23 10.28
N ALA A 178 1.70 -0.59 11.50
CA ALA A 178 2.50 -0.41 12.71
C ALA A 178 2.60 -1.71 13.52
N SER A 179 3.79 -2.04 14.01
CA SER A 179 4.01 -3.19 14.89
C SER A 179 3.57 -2.89 16.32
N MET A 180 2.89 -3.83 16.96
CA MET A 180 2.67 -3.81 18.41
C MET A 180 3.73 -4.67 19.12
N PRO A 181 4.05 -4.37 20.39
CA PRO A 181 3.56 -3.23 21.18
C PRO A 181 4.30 -1.91 20.90
N SER A 182 5.39 -1.93 20.13
CA SER A 182 6.30 -0.77 19.99
C SER A 182 5.68 0.46 19.31
N GLY A 183 4.62 0.29 18.54
CA GLY A 183 4.04 1.34 17.68
C GLY A 183 4.92 1.69 16.48
N ARG A 184 6.01 0.95 16.21
CA ARG A 184 6.92 1.25 15.10
C ARG A 184 6.19 1.12 13.76
N VAL A 185 6.17 2.22 13.01
CA VAL A 185 5.55 2.28 11.69
C VAL A 185 6.50 1.77 10.61
N SER A 186 5.95 1.10 9.62
CA SER A 186 6.64 0.79 8.36
C SER A 186 5.70 1.01 7.18
N ALA A 187 6.26 1.35 6.03
CA ALA A 187 5.51 1.61 4.82
C ALA A 187 6.18 0.94 3.60
N ARG A 188 5.36 0.56 2.62
CA ARG A 188 5.82 -0.04 1.34
C ARG A 188 4.81 0.20 0.24
N VAL A 189 5.25 0.07 -1.00
CA VAL A 189 4.37 0.14 -2.18
C VAL A 189 3.61 -1.17 -2.36
N LEU A 190 2.33 -1.07 -2.72
CA LEU A 190 1.46 -2.13 -3.19
C LEU A 190 0.61 -1.61 -4.36
N TYR A 191 -0.17 -2.51 -4.97
CA TYR A 191 -1.13 -2.16 -6.01
C TYR A 191 -2.54 -2.44 -5.53
N LEU A 192 -3.43 -1.46 -5.67
CA LEU A 192 -4.87 -1.67 -5.59
C LEU A 192 -5.30 -2.69 -6.65
N LYS A 193 -6.19 -3.61 -6.29
CA LYS A 193 -6.71 -4.61 -7.23
C LYS A 193 -8.21 -4.66 -7.31
N GLU A 194 -8.92 -4.40 -6.21
CA GLU A 194 -10.37 -4.27 -6.26
C GLU A 194 -10.81 -3.10 -5.39
N LEU A 195 -11.93 -2.49 -5.77
CA LEU A 195 -12.71 -1.61 -4.92
C LEU A 195 -14.09 -2.25 -4.82
N ASP A 196 -14.54 -2.57 -3.63
CA ASP A 196 -15.91 -3.03 -3.44
C ASP A 196 -16.72 -2.00 -2.65
N GLU A 197 -17.95 -2.35 -2.29
CA GLU A 197 -18.81 -1.45 -1.52
C GLU A 197 -18.31 -1.19 -0.09
N ARG A 198 -17.36 -1.99 0.40
CA ARG A 198 -16.85 -1.96 1.77
C ARG A 198 -15.47 -1.31 1.86
N GLY A 199 -14.62 -1.41 0.84
CA GLY A 199 -13.29 -0.80 0.90
C GLY A 199 -12.35 -1.10 -0.29
N TRP A 200 -11.07 -0.84 -0.06
CA TRP A 200 -9.97 -1.01 -1.01
C TRP A 200 -9.28 -2.35 -0.78
N VAL A 201 -9.12 -3.14 -1.84
CA VAL A 201 -8.59 -4.49 -1.75
C VAL A 201 -7.20 -4.57 -2.36
N VAL A 202 -6.26 -5.12 -1.57
CA VAL A 202 -4.88 -5.37 -1.98
C VAL A 202 -4.52 -6.84 -1.70
N TYR A 203 -3.73 -7.44 -2.59
CA TYR A 203 -3.30 -8.83 -2.48
C TYR A 203 -1.82 -8.94 -2.17
N SER A 204 -1.46 -9.84 -1.26
CA SER A 204 -0.08 -10.09 -0.87
C SER A 204 0.04 -11.41 -0.11
N ASN A 205 1.28 -11.80 0.22
CA ASN A 205 1.54 -12.65 1.36
C ASN A 205 1.18 -11.88 2.66
N TRP A 206 0.17 -12.36 3.37
CA TRP A 206 -0.30 -11.84 4.66
C TRP A 206 -0.10 -12.85 5.81
N GLY A 207 0.18 -14.11 5.48
CA GLY A 207 0.54 -15.15 6.45
C GLY A 207 2.00 -15.09 6.92
N SER A 208 2.86 -14.27 6.29
CA SER A 208 4.26 -14.10 6.72
C SER A 208 4.32 -13.64 8.17
N ARG A 209 5.10 -14.37 8.98
CA ARG A 209 5.39 -14.02 10.38
C ARG A 209 6.42 -12.88 10.50
N GLN A 210 6.67 -12.17 9.41
CA GLN A 210 7.54 -11.01 9.34
C GLN A 210 6.86 -9.85 8.60
N GLY A 211 7.46 -8.66 8.67
CA GLY A 211 7.00 -7.48 7.95
C GLY A 211 5.53 -7.15 8.21
N LYS A 212 4.77 -6.88 7.14
CA LYS A 212 3.38 -6.40 7.23
C LYS A 212 2.39 -7.47 7.72
N GLY A 213 2.62 -8.76 7.40
CA GLY A 213 1.75 -9.85 7.85
C GLY A 213 1.72 -9.93 9.37
N LYS A 214 2.90 -10.04 9.99
CA LYS A 214 3.09 -9.97 11.45
C LYS A 214 2.51 -8.69 12.06
N GLN A 215 2.77 -7.53 11.46
CA GLN A 215 2.31 -6.26 12.01
C GLN A 215 0.79 -6.17 12.08
N VAL A 216 0.08 -6.66 11.05
CA VAL A 216 -1.38 -6.58 10.98
C VAL A 216 -2.05 -7.67 11.79
N PHE A 217 -1.56 -8.90 11.69
CA PHE A 217 -2.25 -10.09 12.19
C PHE A 217 -1.56 -10.79 13.37
N GLY A 218 -0.34 -10.39 13.72
CA GLY A 218 0.41 -10.99 14.81
C GLY A 218 0.85 -12.42 14.49
N ALA A 219 1.15 -13.20 15.54
CA ALA A 219 1.62 -14.57 15.41
C ALA A 219 0.55 -15.57 14.94
N ASN A 220 -0.73 -15.21 15.11
CA ASN A 220 -1.90 -16.05 14.79
C ASN A 220 -2.32 -15.96 13.32
N GLY A 221 -1.73 -15.04 12.55
CA GLY A 221 -2.10 -14.82 11.15
C GLY A 221 -3.55 -14.33 10.99
N PRO A 222 -4.04 -14.24 9.74
CA PRO A 222 -5.33 -13.63 9.45
C PRO A 222 -6.55 -14.38 10.02
N GLY A 223 -6.40 -15.66 10.36
CA GLY A 223 -7.45 -16.51 10.91
C GLY A 223 -7.59 -17.84 10.15
N GLU A 224 -8.78 -18.42 10.21
CA GLU A 224 -9.10 -19.71 9.59
C GLU A 224 -8.76 -19.75 8.08
N GLY A 225 -8.19 -20.87 7.63
CA GLY A 225 -7.78 -21.07 6.23
C GLY A 225 -6.46 -20.40 5.83
N TRP A 226 -5.78 -19.72 6.75
CA TRP A 226 -4.45 -19.17 6.56
C TRP A 226 -3.41 -19.95 7.36
N THR A 227 -2.26 -20.24 6.75
CA THR A 227 -1.09 -20.78 7.44
C THR A 227 0.14 -19.92 7.17
N SER A 228 1.19 -20.07 7.97
CA SER A 228 2.45 -19.37 7.69
C SER A 228 3.19 -20.02 6.52
N PRO A 229 4.08 -19.29 5.84
CA PRO A 229 4.93 -19.89 4.80
C PRO A 229 5.72 -21.09 5.33
N GLU A 230 6.30 -20.99 6.52
CA GLU A 230 7.10 -22.05 7.14
C GLU A 230 6.28 -23.34 7.31
N GLU A 231 5.06 -23.24 7.86
CA GLU A 231 4.17 -24.40 8.00
C GLU A 231 3.77 -24.98 6.64
N ALA A 232 3.49 -24.12 5.66
CA ALA A 232 3.14 -24.55 4.31
C ALA A 232 4.30 -25.31 3.64
N TYR A 233 5.53 -24.82 3.75
CA TYR A 233 6.71 -25.46 3.15
C TYR A 233 7.09 -26.76 3.86
N HIS A 234 7.02 -26.80 5.19
CA HIS A 234 7.21 -28.04 5.97
C HIS A 234 6.24 -29.13 5.49
N ASN A 235 4.95 -28.80 5.36
CA ASN A 235 3.93 -29.74 4.88
C ASN A 235 4.16 -30.21 3.43
N LEU A 236 4.91 -29.43 2.66
CA LEU A 236 5.28 -29.75 1.29
C LEU A 236 6.63 -30.47 1.18
N GLY A 237 7.31 -30.73 2.30
CA GLY A 237 8.63 -31.36 2.38
C GLY A 237 9.76 -30.46 1.88
N LEU A 238 9.56 -29.15 1.88
CA LEU A 238 10.46 -28.13 1.32
C LEU A 238 11.33 -27.44 2.39
N ASP A 239 11.37 -27.98 3.60
CA ASP A 239 12.18 -27.39 4.66
C ASP A 239 13.66 -27.53 4.35
N GLU A 240 14.35 -26.38 4.29
CA GLU A 240 15.78 -26.34 4.48
C GLU A 240 16.05 -26.74 5.93
N SER A 241 16.89 -27.75 6.14
CA SER A 241 17.43 -28.11 7.45
C SER A 241 18.34 -26.98 7.96
N ASP A 242 17.75 -25.86 8.34
CA ASP A 242 18.42 -24.81 9.08
C ASP A 242 17.86 -24.79 10.49
N THR A 243 18.64 -25.39 11.38
CA THR A 243 18.51 -25.32 12.84
C THR A 243 18.74 -23.87 13.29
N GLY A 244 17.79 -22.99 13.02
CA GLY A 244 17.71 -21.66 13.61
C GLY A 244 17.05 -21.76 14.97
N ALA A 245 17.77 -21.36 16.02
CA ALA A 245 17.38 -21.39 17.42
C ALA A 245 15.89 -21.06 17.64
N ALA A 246 15.25 -21.79 18.55
CA ALA A 246 13.97 -21.40 19.11
C ALA A 246 14.09 -19.96 19.63
N GLU A 247 13.58 -18.99 18.85
CA GLU A 247 13.41 -17.63 19.34
C GLU A 247 12.51 -17.73 20.58
N GLU A 248 12.99 -17.18 21.71
CA GLU A 248 12.21 -17.09 22.93
C GLU A 248 10.80 -16.59 22.58
N GLN A 249 9.79 -17.33 23.02
CA GLN A 249 8.39 -16.94 22.89
C GLN A 249 8.17 -15.64 23.66
N ASP A 250 8.44 -14.51 23.00
CA ASP A 250 8.04 -13.21 23.47
C ASP A 250 6.51 -13.16 23.38
N ILE A 251 5.86 -13.26 24.53
CA ILE A 251 4.41 -13.25 24.69
C ILE A 251 3.81 -11.91 24.17
N SER A 252 4.64 -10.88 23.97
CA SER A 252 4.24 -9.62 23.31
C SER A 252 4.20 -9.70 21.78
N ALA A 253 4.73 -10.77 21.16
CA ALA A 253 4.79 -11.00 19.71
C ALA A 253 3.47 -11.52 19.10
N GLU A 254 2.45 -11.82 19.92
CA GLU A 254 1.15 -12.29 19.45
C GLU A 254 0.22 -11.17 18.96
N LEU A 255 0.48 -9.91 19.34
CA LEU A 255 -0.44 -8.80 19.11
C LEU A 255 -0.33 -8.24 17.69
N GLY A 256 -1.34 -8.52 16.86
CA GLY A 256 -1.55 -7.84 15.58
C GLY A 256 -2.24 -6.48 15.75
N ASN A 257 -1.98 -5.55 14.82
CA ASN A 257 -2.67 -4.28 14.72
C ASN A 257 -3.38 -4.14 13.37
N LYS A 258 -4.69 -4.32 13.37
CA LYS A 258 -5.51 -4.25 12.15
C LYS A 258 -5.66 -2.84 11.57
N TRP A 259 -5.08 -1.80 12.16
CA TRP A 259 -5.08 -0.47 11.55
C TRP A 259 -4.04 -0.35 10.45
N ALA A 260 -4.47 0.17 9.30
CA ALA A 260 -3.61 0.49 8.18
C ALA A 260 -4.01 1.81 7.51
N ALA A 261 -3.07 2.38 6.76
CA ALA A 261 -3.34 3.51 5.89
C ALA A 261 -2.85 3.22 4.46
N LEU A 262 -3.65 3.59 3.47
CA LEU A 262 -3.27 3.63 2.06
C LEU A 262 -3.12 5.07 1.60
N THR A 263 -2.08 5.36 0.82
CA THR A 263 -1.90 6.66 0.17
C THR A 263 -1.68 6.47 -1.33
N PHE A 264 -2.55 7.08 -2.12
CA PHE A 264 -2.41 7.22 -3.58
C PHE A 264 -1.88 8.62 -3.88
N LEU A 265 -0.83 8.71 -4.70
CA LEU A 265 -0.31 9.97 -5.19
C LEU A 265 -0.35 9.93 -6.71
N TRP A 266 -1.00 10.92 -7.31
CA TRP A 266 -1.10 11.07 -8.75
C TRP A 266 -0.47 12.40 -9.18
N PRO A 267 0.85 12.41 -9.44
CA PRO A 267 1.58 13.64 -9.73
C PRO A 267 1.04 14.36 -10.97
N ALA A 268 0.67 13.61 -12.02
CA ALA A 268 0.19 14.16 -13.29
C ALA A 268 -1.06 15.04 -13.16
N VAL A 269 -1.90 14.75 -12.17
CA VAL A 269 -3.11 15.52 -11.86
C VAL A 269 -3.03 16.23 -10.53
N GLU A 270 -1.85 16.29 -9.90
CA GLU A 270 -1.60 16.98 -8.64
C GLU A 270 -2.63 16.61 -7.55
N ARG A 271 -2.96 15.32 -7.42
CA ARG A 271 -3.91 14.82 -6.43
C ARG A 271 -3.30 13.76 -5.54
N GLN A 272 -3.85 13.66 -4.35
CA GLN A 272 -3.55 12.60 -3.40
C GLN A 272 -4.85 12.12 -2.76
N VAL A 273 -4.95 10.81 -2.53
CA VAL A 273 -6.02 10.23 -1.71
C VAL A 273 -5.40 9.46 -0.56
N ARG A 274 -5.88 9.71 0.67
CA ARG A 274 -5.48 8.96 1.86
C ARG A 274 -6.68 8.19 2.40
N ILE A 275 -6.48 6.93 2.74
CA ILE A 275 -7.48 6.06 3.35
C ILE A 275 -6.89 5.56 4.66
N GLU A 276 -7.65 5.66 5.74
CA GLU A 276 -7.28 5.14 7.06
C GLU A 276 -8.40 4.26 7.57
N GLY A 277 -8.08 3.03 7.99
CA GLY A 277 -9.12 2.06 8.33
C GLY A 277 -8.62 0.73 8.88
N LEU A 278 -9.58 -0.18 9.08
CA LEU A 278 -9.32 -1.53 9.57
C LEU A 278 -9.06 -2.49 8.40
N VAL A 279 -8.12 -3.40 8.60
CA VAL A 279 -7.80 -4.47 7.67
C VAL A 279 -8.66 -5.70 7.99
N GLU A 280 -9.36 -6.18 6.97
CA GLU A 280 -10.14 -7.41 7.01
C GLU A 280 -9.61 -8.39 5.95
N PRO A 281 -9.30 -9.64 6.31
CA PRO A 281 -8.97 -10.65 5.31
C PRO A 281 -10.17 -10.97 4.43
N LEU A 282 -9.93 -11.20 3.14
CA LEU A 282 -10.91 -11.82 2.24
C LEU A 282 -11.07 -13.30 2.57
N SER A 283 -12.17 -13.89 2.11
CA SER A 283 -12.32 -15.34 2.12
C SER A 283 -11.28 -16.01 1.20
N ARG A 284 -11.08 -17.32 1.38
CA ARG A 284 -10.19 -18.10 0.52
C ARG A 284 -10.73 -18.15 -0.91
N GLU A 285 -12.05 -18.26 -1.07
CA GLU A 285 -12.73 -18.26 -2.36
C GLU A 285 -12.55 -16.92 -3.09
N GLU A 286 -12.76 -15.80 -2.39
CA GLU A 286 -12.51 -14.46 -2.96
C GLU A 286 -11.05 -14.27 -3.38
N SER A 287 -10.11 -14.82 -2.60
CA SER A 287 -8.69 -14.74 -2.90
C SER A 287 -8.29 -15.62 -4.09
N GLU A 288 -8.88 -16.80 -4.20
CA GLU A 288 -8.64 -17.75 -5.28
C GLU A 288 -9.11 -17.19 -6.64
N LEU A 289 -10.26 -16.50 -6.66
CA LEU A 289 -10.78 -15.87 -7.88
C LEU A 289 -9.76 -14.90 -8.50
N TYR A 290 -9.15 -14.04 -7.68
CA TYR A 290 -8.09 -13.15 -8.18
C TYR A 290 -6.79 -13.91 -8.47
N TRP A 291 -6.41 -14.90 -7.64
CA TRP A 291 -5.20 -15.70 -7.86
C TRP A 291 -5.17 -16.36 -9.24
N ARG A 292 -6.30 -16.90 -9.70
CA ARG A 292 -6.44 -17.51 -11.03
C ARG A 292 -6.21 -16.55 -12.19
N THR A 293 -6.42 -15.24 -11.99
CA THR A 293 -6.17 -14.22 -13.04
C THR A 293 -4.69 -13.89 -13.21
N ARG A 294 -3.84 -14.28 -12.24
CA ARG A 294 -2.41 -13.96 -12.28
C ARG A 294 -1.71 -14.82 -13.33
N GLU A 295 -0.77 -14.21 -14.04
CA GLU A 295 0.13 -14.93 -14.92
C GLU A 295 0.84 -16.06 -14.18
N ARG A 296 1.11 -17.17 -14.87
CA ARG A 296 1.74 -18.36 -14.30
C ARG A 296 3.05 -18.05 -13.58
N GLY A 297 3.94 -17.25 -14.18
CA GLY A 297 5.20 -16.84 -13.54
C GLY A 297 4.98 -16.07 -12.24
N SER A 298 3.90 -15.27 -12.17
CA SER A 298 3.47 -14.57 -10.95
C SER A 298 2.96 -15.52 -9.87
N GLN A 299 2.26 -16.60 -10.26
CA GLN A 299 1.80 -17.66 -9.35
C GLN A 299 2.99 -18.44 -8.78
N ILE A 300 3.92 -18.85 -9.66
CA ILE A 300 5.20 -19.49 -9.28
C ILE A 300 5.99 -18.61 -8.31
N GLY A 301 6.19 -17.33 -8.63
CA GLY A 301 6.88 -16.39 -7.73
C GLY A 301 6.16 -16.19 -6.40
N GLY A 302 4.82 -16.33 -6.38
CA GLY A 302 4.02 -16.30 -5.16
C GLY A 302 4.30 -17.48 -4.22
N TRP A 303 4.58 -18.66 -4.78
CA TRP A 303 5.00 -19.85 -4.04
C TRP A 303 6.49 -19.85 -3.68
N ALA A 304 7.36 -19.36 -4.56
CA ALA A 304 8.80 -19.37 -4.32
C ALA A 304 9.26 -18.33 -3.27
N SER A 305 8.47 -17.28 -3.05
CA SER A 305 8.88 -16.15 -2.22
C SER A 305 8.52 -16.32 -0.74
N HIS A 306 9.55 -16.46 0.09
CA HIS A 306 9.44 -16.34 1.55
C HIS A 306 9.45 -14.85 1.92
N GLN A 307 8.35 -14.18 1.61
CA GLN A 307 8.31 -12.72 1.61
C GLN A 307 8.76 -12.12 2.95
N SER A 308 9.71 -11.19 2.85
CA SER A 308 10.34 -10.44 3.95
C SER A 308 11.36 -11.22 4.81
N LYS A 309 11.56 -12.53 4.58
CA LYS A 309 12.66 -13.28 5.21
C LYS A 309 14.00 -12.70 4.76
N VAL A 310 14.88 -12.45 5.74
CA VAL A 310 16.27 -12.08 5.48
C VAL A 310 16.96 -13.26 4.80
N LEU A 311 17.55 -13.02 3.62
CA LEU A 311 18.31 -14.03 2.88
C LEU A 311 19.81 -13.89 3.07
N TRP A 312 20.26 -12.67 3.38
CA TRP A 312 21.66 -12.34 3.51
C TRP A 312 21.83 -11.10 4.39
N SER A 313 22.93 -11.05 5.12
CA SER A 313 23.33 -9.91 5.95
C SER A 313 24.85 -9.75 5.95
N ALA A 314 25.29 -8.51 6.18
CA ALA A 314 26.70 -8.18 6.37
C ALA A 314 26.84 -7.10 7.44
N GLU A 315 27.92 -7.19 8.21
CA GLU A 315 28.30 -6.17 9.18
C GLU A 315 28.92 -4.94 8.48
N PRO A 316 28.77 -3.73 9.05
CA PRO A 316 29.45 -2.55 8.54
C PRO A 316 30.97 -2.78 8.45
N GLY A 317 31.52 -2.70 7.24
CA GLY A 317 32.96 -2.85 6.97
C GLY A 317 33.40 -4.21 6.42
N THR A 318 32.51 -5.21 6.35
CA THR A 318 32.83 -6.51 5.70
C THR A 318 32.54 -6.50 4.20
N LEU A 319 31.85 -5.46 3.70
CA LEU A 319 31.51 -5.30 2.30
C LEU A 319 32.74 -4.97 1.44
N PRO A 320 32.86 -5.56 0.24
CA PRO A 320 33.89 -5.16 -0.71
C PRO A 320 33.74 -3.69 -1.11
N PRO A 321 34.83 -3.03 -1.54
CA PRO A 321 34.77 -1.66 -2.00
C PRO A 321 33.80 -1.52 -3.18
N ARG A 322 33.03 -0.42 -3.18
CA ARG A 322 32.02 -0.13 -4.21
C ARG A 322 32.66 -0.19 -5.60
N ARG A 323 32.13 -1.05 -6.48
CA ARG A 323 32.55 -1.11 -7.89
C ARG A 323 32.39 0.27 -8.54
N LYS A 324 33.31 0.61 -9.46
CA LYS A 324 33.11 1.78 -10.33
C LYS A 324 31.80 1.59 -11.09
N SER A 325 30.99 2.64 -11.21
CA SER A 325 29.70 2.57 -11.91
C SER A 325 29.87 2.09 -13.35
N ASN A 326 28.92 1.31 -13.87
CA ASN A 326 28.89 0.87 -15.27
C ASN A 326 29.05 2.05 -16.26
N ALA A 327 28.54 3.23 -15.92
CA ALA A 327 28.72 4.46 -16.71
C ALA A 327 30.19 4.91 -16.88
N LYS A 328 31.10 4.50 -15.99
CA LYS A 328 32.53 4.81 -16.05
C LYS A 328 33.32 3.73 -16.79
N LEU A 329 32.86 2.47 -16.74
CA LEU A 329 33.41 1.37 -17.54
C LEU A 329 33.13 1.58 -19.04
N LEU A 330 31.98 2.17 -19.40
CA LEU A 330 31.64 2.51 -20.79
C LEU A 330 32.34 3.78 -21.33
N ALA A 331 32.90 4.62 -20.45
CA ALA A 331 33.52 5.89 -20.84
C ALA A 331 35.05 5.83 -20.95
N GLU A 332 35.69 4.75 -20.47
CA GLU A 332 37.13 4.54 -20.53
C GLU A 332 37.59 3.78 -21.81
N ASP A 333 36.66 3.47 -22.74
CA ASP A 333 36.88 2.59 -23.91
C ASP A 333 36.79 3.31 -25.28
N GLU A 334 37.25 4.56 -25.39
CA GLU A 334 37.33 5.25 -26.71
C GLU A 334 38.64 4.99 -27.47
N THR A 335 39.57 4.20 -26.93
CA THR A 335 40.87 3.92 -27.59
C THR A 335 41.15 2.44 -27.87
N ASN A 336 40.21 1.53 -27.62
CA ASN A 336 40.29 0.15 -28.08
C ASN A 336 38.99 -0.27 -28.76
N SER A 337 39.10 -0.99 -29.88
CA SER A 337 37.96 -1.60 -30.58
C SER A 337 37.06 -2.35 -29.59
N PRO A 338 35.72 -2.41 -29.80
CA PRO A 338 34.79 -3.03 -28.88
C PRO A 338 34.93 -4.56 -28.93
N SER A 339 35.93 -5.09 -28.23
CA SER A 339 36.08 -6.53 -28.01
C SER A 339 35.11 -6.93 -26.92
N ALA A 340 33.94 -7.42 -27.33
CA ALA A 340 33.19 -8.58 -26.83
C ALA A 340 32.99 -8.86 -25.31
N ASP A 341 33.52 -8.10 -24.37
CA ASP A 341 33.59 -8.44 -22.94
C ASP A 341 32.59 -7.67 -22.06
N LEU A 342 31.46 -7.23 -22.63
CA LEU A 342 30.28 -6.80 -21.86
C LEU A 342 29.44 -8.00 -21.36
N LYS A 343 30.04 -9.18 -21.13
CA LYS A 343 29.31 -10.47 -21.19
C LYS A 343 29.47 -11.42 -20.00
N GLU A 344 29.85 -10.96 -18.82
CA GLU A 344 29.63 -11.76 -17.61
C GLU A 344 28.40 -11.25 -16.86
N ASP A 345 27.47 -12.16 -16.56
CA ASP A 345 26.29 -11.90 -15.75
C ASP A 345 26.75 -11.28 -14.43
N ILE A 346 26.36 -10.03 -14.18
CA ILE A 346 26.80 -9.26 -13.01
C ILE A 346 26.57 -10.07 -11.73
N ASN A 347 25.46 -10.82 -11.66
CA ASN A 347 25.12 -11.66 -10.51
C ASN A 347 26.11 -12.80 -10.29
N LYS A 348 26.77 -13.33 -11.33
CA LYS A 348 27.76 -14.41 -11.22
C LYS A 348 29.13 -13.92 -10.76
N THR A 349 29.41 -12.64 -10.95
CA THR A 349 30.71 -12.04 -10.61
C THR A 349 30.70 -11.34 -9.26
N ASP A 350 29.54 -11.18 -8.63
CA ASP A 350 29.37 -10.47 -7.37
C ASP A 350 29.32 -11.41 -6.16
N ILE A 351 29.39 -10.81 -4.97
CA ILE A 351 29.17 -11.56 -3.74
C ILE A 351 27.75 -12.14 -3.75
N ASP A 352 27.59 -13.38 -3.28
CA ASP A 352 26.27 -13.97 -3.14
C ASP A 352 25.51 -13.27 -2.00
N ASP A 353 24.46 -12.54 -2.38
CA ASP A 353 23.57 -11.78 -1.51
C ASP A 353 22.20 -12.47 -1.34
N GLY A 354 22.11 -13.76 -1.69
CA GLY A 354 20.88 -14.55 -1.66
C GLY A 354 20.09 -14.51 -2.97
N ARG A 355 20.59 -13.83 -4.01
CA ARG A 355 19.97 -13.87 -5.36
C ARG A 355 19.93 -15.28 -5.94
N GLY A 356 21.00 -16.07 -5.78
CA GLY A 356 21.06 -17.45 -6.29
C GLY A 356 20.00 -18.34 -5.64
N LEU A 357 19.76 -18.17 -4.33
CA LEU A 357 18.73 -18.88 -3.59
C LEU A 357 17.32 -18.56 -4.08
N LEU A 358 17.04 -17.30 -4.43
CA LEU A 358 15.75 -16.91 -5.01
C LEU A 358 15.51 -17.61 -6.36
N GLU A 359 16.51 -17.65 -7.22
CA GLU A 359 16.42 -18.30 -8.52
C GLU A 359 16.26 -19.82 -8.40
N GLN A 360 16.94 -20.43 -7.43
CA GLN A 360 16.78 -21.84 -7.10
C GLN A 360 15.33 -22.16 -6.68
N ARG A 361 14.75 -21.37 -5.77
CA ARG A 361 13.36 -21.56 -5.32
C ARG A 361 12.34 -21.41 -6.45
N VAL A 362 12.58 -20.47 -7.37
CA VAL A 362 11.74 -20.33 -8.57
C VAL A 362 11.79 -21.61 -9.40
N LYS A 363 13.00 -22.11 -9.73
CA LYS A 363 13.16 -23.36 -10.50
C LYS A 363 12.53 -24.57 -9.82
N GLU A 364 12.65 -24.66 -8.50
CA GLU A 364 12.02 -25.73 -7.72
C GLU A 364 10.49 -25.68 -7.84
N MET A 365 9.88 -24.49 -7.75
CA MET A 365 8.44 -24.34 -7.91
C MET A 365 8.00 -24.57 -9.36
N GLU A 366 8.79 -24.14 -10.35
CA GLU A 366 8.54 -24.45 -11.77
C GLU A 366 8.54 -25.96 -12.02
N ALA A 367 9.51 -26.69 -11.48
CA ALA A 367 9.58 -28.14 -11.58
C ALA A 367 8.41 -28.82 -10.85
N ARG A 368 8.08 -28.37 -9.64
CA ARG A 368 6.99 -28.91 -8.83
C ARG A 368 5.64 -28.78 -9.53
N PHE A 369 5.40 -27.64 -10.16
CA PHE A 369 4.13 -27.34 -10.82
C PHE A 369 4.16 -27.61 -12.33
N ALA A 370 5.20 -28.24 -12.88
CA ALA A 370 5.35 -28.42 -14.33
C ALA A 370 4.10 -29.01 -15.00
N ASP A 371 3.53 -30.05 -14.39
CA ASP A 371 2.33 -30.75 -14.88
C ASP A 371 1.03 -30.27 -14.22
N THR A 372 1.07 -29.16 -13.49
CA THR A 372 -0.09 -28.56 -12.82
C THR A 372 -0.63 -27.40 -13.64
N GLU A 373 -1.77 -27.60 -14.30
CA GLU A 373 -2.46 -26.58 -15.10
C GLU A 373 -2.88 -25.38 -14.23
N GLU A 374 -3.68 -25.64 -13.19
CA GLU A 374 -4.09 -24.63 -12.21
C GLU A 374 -3.22 -24.71 -10.94
N ILE A 375 -2.26 -23.78 -10.80
CA ILE A 375 -1.46 -23.69 -9.58
C ILE A 375 -2.35 -23.24 -8.42
N PRO A 376 -2.42 -23.99 -7.31
CA PRO A 376 -3.27 -23.65 -6.19
C PRO A 376 -2.83 -22.36 -5.50
N LEU A 377 -3.77 -21.64 -4.88
CA LEU A 377 -3.46 -20.49 -4.04
C LEU A 377 -2.62 -20.90 -2.80
N PRO A 378 -1.45 -20.27 -2.55
CA PRO A 378 -0.70 -20.51 -1.33
C PRO A 378 -1.52 -20.19 -0.07
N PRO A 379 -1.42 -20.97 1.01
CA PRO A 379 -2.20 -20.75 2.24
C PRO A 379 -1.82 -19.46 2.99
N PHE A 380 -0.63 -18.92 2.74
CA PHE A 380 -0.15 -17.65 3.30
C PHE A 380 -0.44 -16.43 2.41
N TRP A 381 -1.01 -16.63 1.21
CA TRP A 381 -1.29 -15.58 0.24
C TRP A 381 -2.79 -15.36 0.10
N GLY A 382 -3.20 -14.10 -0.06
CA GLY A 382 -4.59 -13.74 -0.31
C GLY A 382 -4.82 -12.24 -0.35
N GLY A 383 -6.08 -11.86 -0.43
CA GLY A 383 -6.49 -10.47 -0.39
C GLY A 383 -6.82 -10.01 1.02
N VAL A 384 -6.59 -8.73 1.28
CA VAL A 384 -7.19 -8.03 2.42
C VAL A 384 -7.88 -6.77 1.92
N ARG A 385 -8.93 -6.39 2.63
CA ARG A 385 -9.71 -5.19 2.43
C ARG A 385 -9.38 -4.17 3.51
N ILE A 386 -9.12 -2.94 3.11
CA ILE A 386 -9.04 -1.78 4.00
C ILE A 386 -10.43 -1.16 4.06
N VAL A 387 -11.12 -1.41 5.17
CA VAL A 387 -12.45 -0.86 5.47
C VAL A 387 -12.26 0.54 6.09
N PRO A 388 -12.67 1.61 5.40
CA PRO A 388 -12.27 2.98 5.73
C PRO A 388 -13.01 3.54 6.95
N GLU A 389 -12.27 4.08 7.91
CA GLU A 389 -12.81 4.97 8.95
C GLU A 389 -12.72 6.44 8.52
N SER A 390 -11.72 6.78 7.71
CA SER A 390 -11.66 8.08 7.04
C SER A 390 -11.02 8.01 5.65
N VAL A 391 -11.41 8.96 4.79
CA VAL A 391 -10.86 9.12 3.44
C VAL A 391 -10.62 10.61 3.18
N GLU A 392 -9.39 11.01 2.87
CA GLU A 392 -9.03 12.38 2.53
C GLU A 392 -8.73 12.52 1.03
N PHE A 393 -9.36 13.50 0.39
CA PHE A 393 -9.10 13.94 -0.97
C PHE A 393 -8.35 15.27 -0.92
N TRP A 394 -7.12 15.26 -1.44
CA TRP A 394 -6.24 16.43 -1.50
C TRP A 394 -6.01 16.82 -2.96
N GLN A 395 -6.07 18.11 -3.25
CA GLN A 395 -5.78 18.67 -4.58
C GLN A 395 -4.84 19.88 -4.50
N GLY A 396 -3.80 19.82 -5.33
CA GLY A 396 -2.78 20.86 -5.47
C GLY A 396 -3.37 22.19 -5.96
N ARG A 397 -2.82 23.30 -5.46
CA ARG A 397 -3.19 24.68 -5.81
C ARG A 397 -1.95 25.56 -5.87
N ARG A 398 -1.90 26.48 -6.85
CA ARG A 398 -0.76 27.37 -7.09
C ARG A 398 -0.38 28.21 -5.87
N SER A 399 -1.38 28.63 -5.10
CA SER A 399 -1.21 29.47 -3.90
C SER A 399 -0.67 28.72 -2.67
N ARG A 400 -0.47 27.39 -2.76
CA ARG A 400 -0.22 26.49 -1.60
C ARG A 400 -1.41 26.36 -0.63
N LEU A 401 -2.50 27.07 -0.89
CA LEU A 401 -3.77 26.86 -0.19
C LEU A 401 -4.51 25.69 -0.86
N HIS A 402 -4.04 24.48 -0.59
CA HIS A 402 -4.56 23.23 -1.13
C HIS A 402 -6.00 22.98 -0.71
N ASP A 403 -6.77 22.38 -1.60
CA ASP A 403 -8.12 21.94 -1.27
C ASP A 403 -8.05 20.55 -0.63
N ARG A 404 -8.55 20.44 0.60
CA ARG A 404 -8.53 19.20 1.39
C ARG A 404 -9.90 18.90 1.93
N PHE A 405 -10.47 17.78 1.53
CA PHE A 405 -11.75 17.31 2.06
C PHE A 405 -11.61 15.90 2.61
N ARG A 406 -12.09 15.72 3.84
CA ARG A 406 -12.05 14.45 4.55
C ARG A 406 -13.45 13.93 4.81
N TYR A 407 -13.71 12.71 4.36
CA TYR A 407 -14.85 11.91 4.76
C TYR A 407 -14.48 11.18 6.05
N VAL A 408 -15.33 11.28 7.06
CA VAL A 408 -15.20 10.57 8.34
C VAL A 408 -16.44 9.72 8.53
N ARG A 409 -16.24 8.43 8.83
CA ARG A 409 -17.33 7.50 9.09
C ARG A 409 -18.10 7.96 10.33
N VAL A 410 -19.42 7.98 10.22
CA VAL A 410 -20.36 8.23 11.32
C VAL A 410 -20.90 6.87 11.77
N ALA A 411 -21.28 6.76 13.06
CA ALA A 411 -21.81 5.54 13.66
C ALA A 411 -22.83 4.83 12.73
N PRO A 412 -22.80 3.49 12.67
CA PRO A 412 -23.57 2.72 11.71
C PRO A 412 -25.06 3.07 11.82
N ARG A 413 -25.70 3.26 10.67
CA ARG A 413 -27.15 3.32 10.58
C ARG A 413 -27.59 2.00 9.97
N THR A 414 -28.44 1.28 10.68
CA THR A 414 -29.10 0.10 10.14
C THR A 414 -30.13 0.55 9.11
N ASP A 415 -30.07 0.00 7.90
CA ASP A 415 -31.10 0.24 6.89
C ASP A 415 -32.38 -0.54 7.20
N GLU A 416 -33.37 -0.41 6.30
CA GLU A 416 -34.65 -1.11 6.40
C GLU A 416 -34.54 -2.65 6.36
N ASN A 417 -33.40 -3.17 5.90
CA ASN A 417 -33.12 -4.60 5.79
C ASN A 417 -32.33 -5.15 6.98
N GLY A 418 -31.92 -4.30 7.94
CA GLY A 418 -31.09 -4.73 9.06
C GLY A 418 -29.58 -4.65 8.78
N GLU A 419 -29.16 -4.08 7.65
CA GLU A 419 -27.75 -4.01 7.25
C GLU A 419 -27.11 -2.69 7.70
N ASP A 420 -25.86 -2.77 8.16
CA ASP A 420 -25.10 -1.59 8.56
C ASP A 420 -24.67 -0.78 7.33
N VAL A 421 -25.23 0.42 7.18
CA VAL A 421 -24.86 1.33 6.10
C VAL A 421 -23.87 2.38 6.61
N PHE A 422 -22.75 2.51 5.91
CA PHE A 422 -21.77 3.56 6.19
C PHE A 422 -22.36 4.93 5.90
N THR A 423 -22.54 5.73 6.95
CA THR A 423 -22.87 7.16 6.83
C THR A 423 -21.59 7.98 6.97
N TRP A 424 -21.47 9.06 6.20
CA TRP A 424 -20.24 9.84 6.11
C TRP A 424 -20.49 11.32 6.41
N ARG A 425 -19.62 11.92 7.23
CA ARG A 425 -19.52 13.37 7.40
C ARG A 425 -18.36 13.90 6.57
N ILE A 426 -18.54 15.03 5.89
CA ILE A 426 -17.49 15.69 5.10
C ILE A 426 -16.96 16.91 5.85
N GLU A 427 -15.64 17.02 5.96
CA GLU A 427 -14.93 18.11 6.63
C GLU A 427 -13.94 18.75 5.64
N ARG A 428 -13.83 20.08 5.60
CA ARG A 428 -12.73 20.77 4.91
C ARG A 428 -11.58 20.97 5.89
N LEU A 429 -10.37 20.58 5.48
CA LEU A 429 -9.16 20.75 6.29
C LEU A 429 -8.35 21.96 5.81
N SER A 430 -7.66 22.63 6.74
CA SER A 430 -6.61 23.59 6.38
C SER A 430 -5.49 22.87 5.61
N PRO A 431 -4.90 23.50 4.58
CA PRO A 431 -3.72 22.99 3.89
C PRO A 431 -2.55 22.72 4.83
#